data_AF-A0A1F3C702-F1
#
_entry.id   AF-A0A1F3C702-F1
#
_cell.length_a   1.000
_cell.length_b   1.000
_cell.length_c   1.000
_cell.angle_alpha   90.00
_cell.angle_beta   90.00
_cell.angle_gamma   90.00
#
_symmetry.space_group_name_H-M   'P 1'
#
loop_
_entity.id
_entity.type
_entity.pdbx_description
1 polymer ?
#
loop_
_entity_poly.entity_id
_entity_poly.type
_entity_poly.pdbx_seq_one_letter_code
_entity_poly.pdbx_strand_id
1 'polypeptide(L)'
;MVYGARKGRKSAVTSHLDKINFLNWIVFLISYSIVLIFMKNFDFKIVPIIFLLAGNATFITGVIIKFKALIFGGIIFWIGVIVQFIVPKEFVEFISPIIIIFGYLVPGYLLKFQNKKNA
;
A
#
# COMPACT_ATOMS: atom_id res chain seq x y z
N MET A 1 -5.56 -4.07 31.75
CA MET A 1 -5.10 -4.78 30.52
C MET A 1 -5.70 -6.20 30.34
N VAL A 2 -6.80 -6.58 31.00
CA VAL A 2 -7.30 -7.98 30.97
C VAL A 2 -8.56 -8.19 30.11
N TYR A 3 -9.20 -7.12 29.62
CA TYR A 3 -10.40 -7.26 28.77
C TYR A 3 -10.10 -7.57 27.28
N GLY A 4 -8.86 -7.42 26.83
CA GLY A 4 -8.44 -7.76 25.45
C GLY A 4 -8.35 -9.27 25.17
N ALA A 5 -8.11 -10.08 26.20
CA ALA A 5 -7.90 -11.53 26.04
C ALA A 5 -9.18 -12.30 25.69
N ARG A 6 -10.36 -11.77 26.03
CA ARG A 6 -11.64 -12.46 25.80
C ARG A 6 -12.23 -12.23 24.40
N LYS A 7 -11.74 -11.23 23.65
CA LYS A 7 -12.17 -10.96 22.26
C LYS A 7 -11.41 -11.83 21.23
N GLY A 8 -10.30 -12.46 21.65
CA GLY A 8 -9.47 -13.37 20.84
C GLY A 8 -10.10 -14.74 20.50
N ARG A 9 -11.33 -15.03 20.94
CA ARG A 9 -12.05 -16.25 20.57
C ARG A 9 -12.90 -16.13 19.30
N LYS A 10 -13.05 -14.92 18.73
CA LYS A 10 -13.71 -14.71 17.42
C LYS A 10 -12.72 -14.59 16.24
N SER A 11 -11.41 -14.67 16.50
CA SER A 11 -10.30 -14.37 15.59
C SER A 11 -9.66 -15.59 14.91
N ALA A 12 -10.39 -16.72 14.80
CA ALA A 12 -9.91 -17.84 13.99
C ALA A 12 -9.97 -17.53 12.48
N VAL A 13 -10.89 -16.66 12.04
CA VAL A 13 -11.05 -16.26 10.63
C VAL A 13 -10.09 -15.13 10.23
N THR A 14 -9.69 -14.26 11.18
CA THR A 14 -8.74 -13.16 10.90
C THR A 14 -7.34 -13.69 10.60
N SER A 15 -6.91 -14.78 11.26
CA SER A 15 -5.57 -15.38 11.07
C SER A 15 -5.24 -15.71 9.61
N HIS A 16 -6.19 -16.24 8.83
CA HIS A 16 -5.94 -16.57 7.43
C HIS A 16 -5.74 -15.30 6.57
N LEU A 17 -6.58 -14.30 6.78
CA LEU A 17 -6.51 -13.02 6.07
C LEU A 17 -5.26 -12.21 6.47
N ASP A 18 -4.88 -12.26 7.75
CA ASP A 18 -3.67 -11.62 8.26
C ASP A 18 -2.41 -12.24 7.61
N LYS A 19 -2.38 -13.57 7.47
CA LYS A 19 -1.30 -14.28 6.75
C LYS A 19 -1.26 -13.90 5.27
N ILE A 20 -2.40 -13.79 4.60
CA ILE A 20 -2.46 -13.35 3.19
C ILE A 20 -1.93 -11.91 3.08
N ASN A 21 -2.31 -11.02 3.98
CA ASN A 21 -1.83 -9.64 3.97
C ASN A 21 -0.31 -9.58 4.19
N PHE A 22 0.23 -10.37 5.11
CA PHE A 22 1.67 -10.47 5.32
C PHE A 22 2.40 -11.01 4.07
N LEU A 23 1.87 -12.06 3.45
CA LEU A 23 2.41 -12.61 2.20
C LEU A 23 2.36 -11.59 1.06
N ASN A 24 1.30 -10.79 0.95
CA ASN A 24 1.19 -9.71 -0.03
C ASN A 24 2.35 -8.70 0.10
N TRP A 25 2.72 -8.32 1.33
CA TRP A 25 3.87 -7.45 1.57
C TRP A 25 5.22 -8.13 1.32
N ILE A 26 5.34 -9.44 1.56
CA ILE A 26 6.53 -10.21 1.16
C ILE A 26 6.68 -10.23 -0.37
N VAL A 27 5.60 -10.50 -1.10
CA VAL A 27 5.60 -10.49 -2.57
C VAL A 27 6.00 -9.11 -3.09
N PHE A 28 5.41 -8.05 -2.53
CA PHE A 28 5.82 -6.67 -2.82
C PHE A 28 7.32 -6.44 -2.58
N LEU A 29 7.85 -6.86 -1.43
CA LEU A 29 9.25 -6.68 -1.07
C LEU A 29 10.19 -7.43 -2.02
N ILE A 30 9.85 -8.66 -2.41
CA ILE A 30 10.60 -9.45 -3.38
C ILE A 30 10.59 -8.75 -4.75
N SER A 31 9.42 -8.34 -5.24
CA SER A 31 9.30 -7.61 -6.50
C SER A 31 10.08 -6.30 -6.48
N TYR A 32 9.99 -5.54 -5.39
CA TYR A 32 10.75 -4.30 -5.17
C TYR A 32 12.26 -4.55 -5.21
N SER A 33 12.73 -5.59 -4.54
CA SER A 33 14.16 -5.96 -4.51
C SER A 33 14.69 -6.32 -5.90
N ILE A 34 13.91 -7.07 -6.69
CA ILE A 34 14.27 -7.40 -8.08
C ILE A 34 14.42 -6.10 -8.91
N VAL A 35 13.46 -5.18 -8.81
CA VAL A 35 13.52 -3.90 -9.54
C VAL A 35 14.76 -3.09 -9.14
N LEU A 36 15.14 -3.08 -7.86
CA LEU A 36 16.35 -2.38 -7.39
C LEU A 36 17.64 -3.02 -7.90
N ILE A 37 17.74 -4.36 -7.91
CA ILE A 37 18.94 -5.06 -8.39
C ILE A 37 19.18 -4.78 -9.88
N PHE A 38 18.11 -4.79 -10.67
CA PHE A 38 18.18 -4.56 -12.11
C PHE A 38 18.01 -3.10 -12.52
N MET A 39 18.01 -2.17 -11.54
CA MET A 39 17.76 -0.74 -11.77
C MET A 39 18.64 -0.13 -12.87
N LYS A 40 19.91 -0.54 -12.95
CA LYS A 40 20.85 -0.04 -13.98
C LYS A 40 20.50 -0.43 -15.41
N ASN A 41 19.75 -1.52 -15.58
CA ASN A 41 19.30 -1.98 -16.90
C ASN A 41 17.99 -1.29 -17.32
N PHE A 42 17.35 -0.57 -16.40
CA PHE A 42 16.19 0.27 -16.70
C PHE A 42 16.67 1.71 -16.93
N ASP A 43 16.79 2.13 -18.18
CA ASP A 43 16.83 3.57 -18.55
C ASP A 43 15.53 4.30 -18.16
N PHE A 44 14.51 3.53 -17.79
CA PHE A 44 13.17 3.98 -17.46
C PHE A 44 13.05 4.50 -16.03
N LYS A 45 12.04 5.35 -15.81
CA LYS A 45 11.66 5.88 -14.51
C LYS A 45 11.27 4.73 -13.57
N ILE A 46 12.19 4.31 -12.70
CA ILE A 46 11.99 3.21 -11.72
C ILE A 46 10.93 3.57 -10.68
N VAL A 47 10.80 4.85 -10.31
CA VAL A 47 9.84 5.33 -9.31
C VAL A 47 8.39 4.93 -9.63
N PRO A 48 7.85 5.18 -10.85
CA PRO A 48 6.54 4.65 -11.27
C PRO A 48 6.36 3.14 -11.07
N ILE A 49 7.39 2.33 -11.31
CA ILE A 49 7.31 0.87 -11.15
C ILE A 49 7.14 0.52 -9.68
N ILE A 50 7.90 1.17 -8.80
CA ILE A 50 7.77 0.99 -7.34
C ILE A 50 6.35 1.38 -6.89
N PHE A 51 5.82 2.48 -7.41
CA PHE A 51 4.49 2.97 -7.06
C PHE A 51 3.38 2.05 -7.58
N LEU A 52 3.60 1.41 -8.74
CA LEU A 52 2.71 0.40 -9.28
C LEU A 52 2.63 -0.81 -8.34
N LEU A 53 3.79 -1.31 -7.89
CA LEU A 53 3.87 -2.41 -6.93
C LEU A 53 3.22 -2.02 -5.59
N ALA A 54 3.48 -0.82 -5.10
CA ALA A 54 2.93 -0.32 -3.84
C ALA A 54 1.41 -0.15 -3.92
N GLY A 55 0.89 0.33 -5.06
CA GLY A 55 -0.54 0.45 -5.32
C GLY A 55 -1.25 -0.90 -5.28
N ASN A 56 -0.65 -1.95 -5.87
CA ASN A 56 -1.17 -3.32 -5.79
C ASN A 56 -1.22 -3.82 -4.35
N ALA A 57 -0.10 -3.72 -3.61
CA ALA A 57 -0.04 -4.17 -2.24
C ALA A 57 -1.07 -3.45 -1.36
N THR A 58 -1.17 -2.12 -1.50
CA THR A 58 -2.10 -1.26 -0.76
C THR A 58 -3.56 -1.58 -1.09
N PHE A 59 -3.89 -1.74 -2.37
CA PHE A 59 -5.23 -2.10 -2.82
C PHE A 59 -5.67 -3.45 -2.24
N ILE A 60 -4.82 -4.47 -2.35
CA ILE A 60 -5.08 -5.81 -1.83
C ILE A 60 -5.28 -5.75 -0.31
N THR A 61 -4.41 -5.04 0.43
CA THR A 61 -4.60 -4.83 1.88
C THR A 61 -5.96 -4.19 2.15
N GLY A 62 -6.36 -3.16 1.39
CA GLY A 62 -7.66 -2.50 1.52
C GLY A 62 -8.85 -3.44 1.32
N VAL A 63 -8.76 -4.35 0.33
CA VAL A 63 -9.78 -5.38 0.07
C VAL A 63 -9.83 -6.39 1.22
N ILE A 64 -8.68 -6.89 1.68
CA ILE A 64 -8.58 -7.88 2.78
C ILE A 64 -9.23 -7.35 4.06
N ILE A 65 -8.90 -6.11 4.45
CA ILE A 65 -9.42 -5.49 5.67
C ILE A 65 -10.78 -4.79 5.45
N LYS A 66 -11.33 -4.86 4.23
CA LYS A 66 -12.59 -4.22 3.80
C LYS A 66 -12.65 -2.72 4.10
N PHE A 67 -11.52 -2.02 3.99
CA PHE A 67 -11.41 -0.60 4.28
C PHE A 67 -11.30 0.22 2.98
N LYS A 68 -12.41 0.87 2.63
CA LYS A 68 -12.57 1.59 1.36
C LYS A 68 -11.50 2.65 1.14
N ALA A 69 -11.08 3.40 2.17
CA ALA A 69 -10.10 4.46 1.99
C ALA A 69 -8.73 3.92 1.51
N LEU A 70 -8.35 2.71 1.92
CA LEU A 70 -7.09 2.08 1.47
C LEU A 70 -7.21 1.50 0.05
N ILE A 71 -8.41 1.04 -0.34
CA ILE A 71 -8.73 0.70 -1.73
C ILE A 71 -8.57 1.93 -2.63
N PHE A 72 -9.14 3.07 -2.23
CA PHE A 72 -8.95 4.35 -2.92
C PHE A 72 -7.47 4.76 -2.95
N GLY A 73 -6.74 4.52 -1.87
CA GLY A 73 -5.30 4.74 -1.81
C GLY A 73 -4.52 4.00 -2.92
N GLY A 74 -4.81 2.71 -3.12
CA GLY A 74 -4.23 1.92 -4.22
C GLY A 74 -4.59 2.46 -5.62
N ILE A 75 -5.83 2.92 -5.80
CA ILE A 75 -6.27 3.55 -7.07
C ILE A 75 -5.50 4.86 -7.31
N ILE A 76 -5.28 5.67 -6.28
CA ILE A 76 -4.50 6.92 -6.36
C ILE A 76 -3.06 6.62 -6.78
N PHE A 77 -2.45 5.55 -6.25
CA PHE A 77 -1.13 5.09 -6.71
C PHE A 77 -1.14 4.77 -8.21
N TRP A 78 -2.12 4.03 -8.71
CA TRP A 78 -2.20 3.69 -10.13
C TRP A 78 -2.41 4.91 -11.03
N ILE A 79 -3.29 5.83 -10.65
CA ILE A 79 -3.44 7.11 -11.38
C ILE A 79 -2.12 7.88 -11.36
N GLY A 80 -1.47 7.94 -10.19
CA GLY A 80 -0.16 8.56 -10.03
C GLY A 80 0.91 7.97 -10.93
N VAL A 81 0.95 6.63 -11.07
CA VAL A 81 1.86 5.92 -11.97
C VAL A 81 1.65 6.32 -13.42
N ILE A 82 0.39 6.38 -13.87
CA ILE A 82 0.05 6.83 -15.24
C ILE A 82 0.59 8.25 -15.47
N VAL A 83 0.36 9.15 -14.52
CA VAL A 83 0.87 10.53 -14.59
C VAL A 83 2.39 10.55 -14.66
N GLN A 84 3.09 9.81 -13.79
CA GLN A 84 4.55 9.78 -13.74
C GLN A 84 5.19 9.21 -15.01
N PHE A 85 4.52 8.29 -15.72
CA PHE A 85 5.01 7.80 -17.01
C PHE A 85 4.98 8.87 -18.09
N ILE A 86 3.99 9.76 -18.08
CA ILE A 86 3.76 10.79 -19.11
C ILE A 86 4.62 12.04 -18.89
N VAL A 87 4.80 12.48 -17.64
CA VAL A 87 5.55 13.73 -17.34
C VAL A 87 7.07 13.58 -17.48
N PRO A 88 7.86 14.63 -17.71
CA PRO A 88 9.33 14.54 -17.67
C PRO A 88 9.88 14.04 -16.33
N LYS A 89 11.09 13.47 -16.34
CA LYS A 89 11.70 12.86 -15.15
C LYS A 89 11.87 13.85 -13.99
N GLU A 90 12.15 15.12 -14.27
CA GLU A 90 12.31 16.14 -13.21
C GLU A 90 11.02 16.32 -12.39
N PHE A 91 9.84 16.19 -13.00
CA PHE A 91 8.56 16.36 -12.32
C PHE A 91 8.16 15.16 -11.46
N VAL A 92 8.73 13.98 -11.73
CA VAL A 92 8.40 12.75 -10.99
C VAL A 92 8.71 12.91 -9.50
N GLU A 93 9.81 13.58 -9.16
CA GLU A 93 10.23 13.80 -7.77
C GLU A 93 9.27 14.71 -7.01
N PHE A 94 8.63 15.68 -7.67
CA PHE A 94 7.63 16.56 -7.07
C PHE A 94 6.25 15.91 -6.93
N ILE A 95 5.88 15.06 -7.90
CA ILE A 95 4.57 14.39 -7.90
C ILE A 95 4.56 13.21 -6.90
N SER A 96 5.70 12.56 -6.68
CA SER A 96 5.83 11.39 -5.82
C SER A 96 5.30 11.60 -4.39
N PRO A 97 5.69 12.67 -3.65
CA PRO A 97 5.16 12.94 -2.31
C PRO A 97 3.65 13.12 -2.29
N ILE A 98 3.08 13.79 -3.30
CA ILE A 98 1.64 14.02 -3.41
C ILE A 98 0.91 12.68 -3.48
N ILE A 99 1.38 11.78 -4.35
CA ILE A 99 0.80 10.43 -4.46
C ILE A 99 0.95 9.67 -3.15
N ILE A 100 2.09 9.74 -2.45
CA ILE A 100 2.28 9.03 -1.16
C ILE A 100 1.31 9.56 -0.09
N ILE A 101 1.12 10.88 -0.02
CA ILE A 101 0.24 11.52 0.96
C ILE A 101 -1.20 11.03 0.76
N PHE A 102 -1.72 11.15 -0.45
CA PHE A 102 -3.11 10.78 -0.75
C PHE A 102 -3.31 9.26 -0.88
N GLY A 103 -2.32 8.55 -1.39
CA GLY A 103 -2.36 7.11 -1.68
C GLY A 103 -2.13 6.22 -0.45
N TYR A 104 -1.38 6.68 0.55
CA TYR A 104 -1.03 5.85 1.70
C TYR A 104 -1.21 6.54 3.05
N LEU A 105 -0.70 7.76 3.22
CA LEU A 105 -0.70 8.42 4.54
C LEU A 105 -2.13 8.77 4.99
N VAL A 106 -2.92 9.42 4.14
CA VAL A 106 -4.31 9.78 4.46
C VAL A 106 -5.15 8.54 4.79
N PRO A 107 -5.18 7.48 3.96
CA PRO A 107 -5.82 6.23 4.32
C PRO A 107 -5.32 5.62 5.63
N GLY A 108 -4.00 5.63 5.86
CA GLY A 108 -3.39 5.09 7.08
C GLY A 108 -3.82 5.82 8.35
N TYR A 109 -3.87 7.15 8.32
CA TYR A 109 -4.39 7.94 9.44
C TYR A 109 -5.88 7.69 9.67
N LEU A 110 -6.69 7.65 8.60
CA LEU A 110 -8.12 7.34 8.70
C LEU A 110 -8.38 5.97 9.34
N LEU A 111 -7.58 4.96 8.98
CA LEU A 111 -7.67 3.63 9.58
C LEU A 111 -7.40 3.67 11.09
N LYS A 112 -6.37 4.41 11.52
CA LYS A 112 -6.04 4.59 12.95
C LYS A 112 -7.19 5.27 13.70
N PHE A 113 -7.82 6.28 13.12
CA PHE A 113 -8.97 6.95 13.73
C PHE A 113 -10.20 6.04 13.84
N GLN A 114 -10.48 5.22 12.82
CA GLN A 114 -11.58 4.27 12.86
C GLN A 114 -11.38 3.21 13.95
N ASN A 115 -10.15 2.70 14.10
CA ASN A 115 -9.81 1.76 15.16
C ASN A 115 -9.98 2.35 16.56
N LYS A 116 -9.67 3.65 16.75
CA LYS A 116 -9.87 4.35 18.02
C LYS A 116 -11.35 4.63 18.33
N LYS A 117 -12.19 4.87 17.31
CA LYS A 117 -13.64 5.07 17.48
C LYS A 117 -14.39 3.79 17.87
N ASN A 118 -13.87 2.63 17.47
CA ASN A 118 -14.48 1.32 17.70
C ASN A 118 -13.90 0.57 18.92
N ALA A 119 -12.97 1.17 19.65
CA ALA A 119 -12.32 0.63 20.86
C ALA A 119 -13.01 1.17 22.12
#